data_AF-A0A970KMW5-F1
#
_entry.id   AF-A0A970KMW5-F1
#
_cell.length_a   1.000
_cell.length_b   1.000
_cell.length_c   1.000
_cell.angle_alpha   90.00
_cell.angle_beta   90.00
_cell.angle_gamma   90.00
#
_symmetry.space_group_name_H-M   'P 1'
#
loop_
_entity.id
_entity.type
_entity.pdbx_description
1 polymer ?
#
loop_
_entity_poly.entity_id
_entity_poly.type
_entity_poly.pdbx_seq_one_letter_code
_entity_poly.pdbx_strand_id
1 'polypeptide(L)'
;MKKPLLFTAMLLVLCIFVSAYTYTTDESFEDEEVGSSYVDLDKFSYDWGHSVVHGETVIQEEDGNKYLKVTGFSEFYSYDPITAPYTFSLDLKMDTVGDVNVFVRAGRNEIAPFPFYEWDWYEEKGGTNGKSSTGGPGLLVSLLTDSVRIRIKNMQMDSENEQISSVYHDFPMPETYNYKEFNNIKFVDDGEKIEIFVNNELIATCDMSDKGRYEVDAAHPPVDFEYFKKAVLKDSEGNVVLELDNARLVAEECRVAFGGRSHPFYVDNVAMSYEVEDTPAPTDTPEPAPTDTEAPKETEDNSETPDEDGKKAGWIPFVVVGVVLVLACVVIAIIVRRRAVK
;
A
#
# COMPACT_ATOMS: atom_id res chain seq x y z
N MET A 1 -36.52 47.15 -32.33
CA MET A 1 -36.07 47.41 -30.95
C MET A 1 -36.93 46.64 -29.96
N LYS A 2 -36.39 45.56 -29.39
CA LYS A 2 -36.77 44.87 -28.14
C LYS A 2 -35.65 43.85 -27.86
N LYS A 3 -34.95 43.99 -26.74
CA LYS A 3 -34.26 42.92 -25.99
C LYS A 3 -35.15 42.63 -24.75
N PRO A 4 -35.00 41.55 -23.94
CA PRO A 4 -33.93 40.54 -23.89
C PRO A 4 -34.45 39.08 -23.63
N LEU A 5 -33.53 38.19 -23.26
CA LEU A 5 -33.66 36.93 -22.49
C LEU A 5 -33.71 35.59 -23.23
N LEU A 6 -32.94 34.65 -22.67
CA LEU A 6 -33.07 33.19 -22.70
C LEU A 6 -32.65 32.47 -23.99
N PHE A 7 -31.35 32.49 -24.25
CA PHE A 7 -30.66 31.26 -24.65
C PHE A 7 -29.44 31.06 -23.74
N THR A 8 -29.73 30.97 -22.45
CA THR A 8 -28.90 30.30 -21.45
C THR A 8 -29.14 28.80 -21.60
N ALA A 9 -28.85 28.25 -22.78
CA ALA A 9 -28.87 26.81 -23.02
C ALA A 9 -27.46 26.28 -22.73
N MET A 10 -27.18 26.11 -21.43
CA MET A 10 -26.72 24.84 -20.90
C MET A 10 -25.62 24.12 -21.70
N LEU A 11 -24.49 24.79 -21.91
CA LEU A 11 -23.20 24.10 -21.96
C LEU A 11 -22.53 24.35 -20.60
N LEU A 12 -23.12 23.77 -19.56
CA LEU A 12 -22.44 23.59 -18.30
C LEU A 12 -21.40 22.50 -18.60
N VAL A 13 -20.25 22.92 -19.13
CA VAL A 13 -19.05 22.11 -19.16
C VAL A 13 -18.79 21.81 -17.68
N LEU A 14 -19.19 20.61 -17.27
CA LEU A 14 -18.81 20.02 -16.01
C LEU A 14 -17.31 19.74 -16.18
N CYS A 15 -16.47 20.78 -16.06
CA CYS A 15 -15.08 20.61 -15.74
C CYS A 15 -15.08 20.03 -14.33
N ILE A 16 -15.19 18.71 -14.23
CA ILE A 16 -14.73 17.99 -13.05
C ILE A 16 -13.23 18.28 -13.03
N PHE A 17 -12.84 19.28 -12.24
CA PHE A 17 -11.45 19.39 -11.84
C PHE A 17 -11.19 18.14 -11.00
N VAL A 18 -10.54 17.14 -11.59
CA VAL A 18 -9.84 16.13 -10.80
C VAL A 18 -8.71 16.90 -10.13
N SER A 19 -8.98 17.41 -8.93
CA SER A 19 -7.94 18.01 -8.11
C SER A 19 -7.32 16.88 -7.31
N ALA A 20 -6.11 16.44 -7.68
CA ALA A 20 -5.31 15.63 -6.78
C ALA A 20 -5.15 16.38 -5.45
N TYR A 21 -5.22 15.64 -4.34
CA TYR A 21 -4.92 16.17 -3.03
C TYR A 21 -3.80 15.34 -2.40
N THR A 22 -2.99 15.96 -1.56
CA THR A 22 -1.98 15.23 -0.78
C THR A 22 -2.66 14.56 0.41
N TYR A 23 -2.64 13.23 0.43
CA TYR A 23 -2.93 12.45 1.63
C TYR A 23 -1.69 12.44 2.51
N THR A 24 -1.87 12.56 3.82
CA THR A 24 -0.77 12.48 4.78
C THR A 24 -1.26 11.78 6.03
N THR A 25 -0.54 10.73 6.40
CA THR A 25 -0.65 10.08 7.70
C THR A 25 0.58 10.45 8.50
N ASP A 26 0.35 10.79 9.76
CA ASP A 26 1.36 10.94 10.79
C ASP A 26 0.79 10.23 12.01
N GLU A 27 1.35 9.06 12.30
CA GLU A 27 0.85 8.14 13.29
C GLU A 27 1.92 7.93 14.36
N SER A 28 1.82 8.76 15.39
CA SER A 28 2.35 8.49 16.73
C SER A 28 1.36 7.63 17.51
N PHE A 29 1.84 6.81 18.44
CA PHE A 29 0.98 5.97 19.28
C PHE A 29 0.59 6.61 20.62
N GLU A 30 0.81 7.92 20.79
CA GLU A 30 0.60 8.65 22.05
C GLU A 30 -0.85 8.62 22.57
N ASP A 31 -1.82 8.63 21.67
CA ASP A 31 -3.25 8.59 22.01
C ASP A 31 -3.76 7.14 22.27
N GLU A 32 -2.94 6.12 22.00
CA GLU A 32 -3.33 4.71 22.12
C GLU A 32 -3.22 4.21 23.56
N GLU A 33 -4.05 3.22 23.93
CA GLU A 33 -3.96 2.57 25.23
C GLU A 33 -2.81 1.56 25.27
N VAL A 34 -2.03 1.57 26.36
CA VAL A 34 -0.94 0.59 26.55
C VAL A 34 -1.53 -0.81 26.65
N GLY A 35 -0.95 -1.74 25.89
CA GLY A 35 -1.44 -3.12 25.79
C GLY A 35 -2.48 -3.33 24.68
N SER A 36 -2.94 -2.27 24.00
CA SER A 36 -3.76 -2.43 22.79
C SER A 36 -3.01 -3.23 21.74
N SER A 37 -3.73 -4.15 21.10
CA SER A 37 -3.21 -4.92 19.98
C SER A 37 -3.40 -4.17 18.66
N TYR A 38 -2.73 -4.60 17.60
CA TYR A 38 -2.89 -3.98 16.27
C TYR A 38 -4.36 -3.81 15.84
N VAL A 39 -5.22 -4.80 16.12
CA VAL A 39 -6.63 -4.76 15.68
C VAL A 39 -7.47 -3.74 16.43
N ASP A 40 -6.94 -3.19 17.52
CA ASP A 40 -7.60 -2.18 18.35
C ASP A 40 -7.10 -0.76 18.01
N LEU A 41 -6.11 -0.61 17.11
CA LEU A 41 -5.55 0.67 16.71
C LEU A 41 -6.40 1.27 15.59
N ASP A 42 -7.52 1.90 15.93
CA ASP A 42 -8.56 2.37 15.00
C ASP A 42 -8.02 3.26 13.85
N LYS A 43 -6.95 4.04 14.10
CA LYS A 43 -6.34 4.90 13.08
C LYS A 43 -5.29 4.13 12.27
N PHE A 44 -4.31 3.55 12.95
CA PHE A 44 -3.19 2.84 12.31
C PHE A 44 -3.64 1.63 11.46
N SER A 45 -4.60 0.86 11.95
CA SER A 45 -5.15 -0.31 11.23
C SER A 45 -6.03 0.06 10.02
N TYR A 46 -6.35 1.35 9.84
CA TYR A 46 -7.06 1.82 8.65
C TYR A 46 -6.11 1.90 7.44
N ASP A 47 -4.91 2.45 7.65
CA ASP A 47 -3.95 2.72 6.58
C ASP A 47 -2.95 1.59 6.36
N TRP A 48 -2.84 0.69 7.33
CA TRP A 48 -1.93 -0.44 7.30
C TRP A 48 -2.68 -1.76 7.25
N GLY A 49 -2.07 -2.76 6.63
CA GLY A 49 -2.39 -4.17 6.85
C GLY A 49 -1.31 -4.81 7.70
N HIS A 50 -1.66 -5.88 8.41
CA HIS A 50 -0.75 -6.62 9.28
C HIS A 50 -0.92 -8.11 9.07
N SER A 51 0.20 -8.82 8.89
CA SER A 51 0.24 -10.28 8.83
C SER A 51 1.23 -10.80 9.88
N VAL A 52 0.82 -11.79 10.66
CA VAL A 52 1.63 -12.41 11.72
C VAL A 52 1.55 -13.94 11.64
N VAL A 53 2.70 -14.61 11.67
CA VAL A 53 2.78 -16.08 11.82
C VAL A 53 2.70 -16.44 13.31
N HIS A 54 3.54 -15.78 14.12
CA HIS A 54 3.57 -15.91 15.56
C HIS A 54 4.21 -14.66 16.18
N GLY A 55 3.98 -14.45 17.48
CA GLY A 55 4.41 -13.26 18.19
C GLY A 55 3.24 -12.35 18.52
N GLU A 56 3.55 -11.16 18.98
CA GLU A 56 2.61 -10.17 19.48
C GLU A 56 2.98 -8.78 18.94
N THR A 57 1.95 -8.01 18.62
CA THR A 57 2.03 -6.60 18.25
C THR A 57 1.19 -5.79 19.22
N VAL A 58 1.86 -5.04 20.10
CA VAL A 58 1.21 -4.38 21.24
C VAL A 58 1.83 -3.01 21.50
N ILE A 59 0.99 -2.06 21.93
CA ILE A 59 1.47 -0.76 22.39
C ILE A 59 2.19 -0.91 23.72
N GLN A 60 3.38 -0.34 23.82
CA GLN A 60 4.16 -0.22 25.05
C GLN A 60 4.48 1.24 25.34
N GLU A 61 4.80 1.53 26.59
CA GLU A 61 5.25 2.84 27.04
C GLU A 61 6.56 2.69 27.81
N GLU A 62 7.57 3.46 27.43
CA GLU A 62 8.85 3.58 28.12
C GLU A 62 9.27 5.05 28.12
N ASP A 63 9.72 5.56 29.26
CA ASP A 63 10.17 6.94 29.44
C ASP A 63 9.17 8.03 28.97
N GLY A 64 7.87 7.70 29.00
CA GLY A 64 6.77 8.59 28.59
C GLY A 64 6.55 8.66 27.07
N ASN A 65 7.14 7.75 26.29
CA ASN A 65 6.89 7.58 24.86
C ASN A 65 6.12 6.28 24.62
N LYS A 66 5.02 6.34 23.86
CA LYS A 66 4.26 5.15 23.44
C LYS A 66 4.64 4.72 22.04
N TYR A 67 4.87 3.43 21.87
CA TYR A 67 5.31 2.86 20.59
C TYR A 67 4.77 1.46 20.39
N LEU A 68 4.75 1.02 19.13
CA LEU A 68 4.37 -0.32 18.76
C LEU A 68 5.54 -1.27 18.95
N LYS A 69 5.43 -2.20 19.91
CA LYS A 69 6.32 -3.35 20.00
C LYS A 69 5.87 -4.43 19.04
N VAL A 70 6.79 -4.93 18.23
CA VAL A 70 6.58 -6.03 17.31
C VAL A 70 7.51 -7.19 17.68
N THR A 71 6.97 -8.40 17.75
CA THR A 71 7.74 -9.62 18.05
C THR A 71 7.39 -10.74 17.11
N GLY A 72 8.30 -11.71 17.00
CA GLY A 72 8.07 -12.91 16.21
C GLY A 72 8.20 -12.64 14.71
N PHE A 73 7.21 -13.11 13.95
CA PHE A 73 7.20 -13.13 12.49
C PHE A 73 6.02 -12.28 12.03
N SER A 74 6.29 -10.98 11.85
CA SER A 74 5.28 -9.97 11.54
C SER A 74 5.74 -9.05 10.42
N GLU A 75 4.78 -8.67 9.57
CA GLU A 75 4.92 -7.63 8.56
C GLU A 75 3.73 -6.68 8.59
N PHE A 76 4.01 -5.43 8.27
CA PHE A 76 3.05 -4.35 8.07
C PHE A 76 3.26 -3.79 6.68
N TYR A 77 2.18 -3.41 6.01
CA TYR A 77 2.23 -2.85 4.66
C TYR A 77 1.13 -1.81 4.49
N SER A 78 1.34 -0.81 3.63
CA SER A 78 0.27 0.12 3.27
C SER A 78 -0.93 -0.66 2.74
N TYR A 79 -2.13 -0.40 3.26
CA TYR A 79 -3.34 -1.14 2.87
C TYR A 79 -3.75 -0.83 1.43
N ASP A 80 -3.64 0.45 1.05
CA ASP A 80 -3.81 0.90 -0.32
C ASP A 80 -2.46 0.97 -1.05
N PRO A 81 -2.43 0.70 -2.38
CA PRO A 81 -1.29 1.01 -3.22
C PRO A 81 -1.03 2.52 -3.27
N ILE A 82 0.23 2.88 -3.49
CA ILE A 82 0.73 4.25 -3.49
C ILE A 82 1.36 4.52 -4.85
N THR A 83 1.01 5.66 -5.43
CA THR A 83 1.62 6.18 -6.64
C THR A 83 2.59 7.30 -6.27
N ALA A 84 3.76 7.30 -6.89
CA ALA A 84 4.72 8.38 -6.73
C ALA A 84 4.20 9.69 -7.38
N PRO A 85 4.57 10.87 -6.85
CA PRO A 85 5.55 11.07 -5.79
C PRO A 85 5.02 10.76 -4.38
N TYR A 86 5.88 10.22 -3.51
CA TYR A 86 5.56 10.02 -2.10
C TYR A 86 6.77 10.20 -1.18
N THR A 87 6.48 10.46 0.09
CA THR A 87 7.45 10.38 1.19
C THR A 87 6.96 9.35 2.20
N PHE A 88 7.85 8.50 2.68
CA PHE A 88 7.55 7.52 3.73
C PHE A 88 8.65 7.55 4.78
N SER A 89 8.28 7.53 6.05
CA SER A 89 9.22 7.40 7.15
C SER A 89 8.65 6.63 8.33
N LEU A 90 9.53 6.06 9.13
CA LEU A 90 9.23 5.55 10.46
C LEU A 90 10.45 5.67 11.37
N ASP A 91 10.22 5.65 12.67
CA ASP A 91 11.26 5.50 13.65
C ASP A 91 11.37 4.03 14.06
N LEU A 92 12.60 3.49 14.02
CA LEU A 92 12.90 2.10 14.30
C LEU A 92 13.92 1.98 15.44
N LYS A 93 13.55 1.20 16.46
CA LYS A 93 14.43 0.75 17.56
C LYS A 93 14.47 -0.77 17.58
N MET A 94 15.60 -1.35 17.95
CA MET A 94 15.81 -2.80 18.02
C MET A 94 16.56 -3.20 19.29
N ASP A 95 16.17 -4.32 19.90
CA ASP A 95 16.93 -4.88 21.04
C ASP A 95 18.24 -5.53 20.58
N THR A 96 18.23 -6.06 19.37
CA THR A 96 19.35 -6.74 18.73
C THR A 96 19.23 -6.53 17.23
N VAL A 97 20.35 -6.21 16.59
CA VAL A 97 20.42 -6.14 15.13
C VAL A 97 20.06 -7.50 14.54
N GLY A 98 19.13 -7.51 13.58
CA GLY A 98 18.61 -8.74 12.97
C GLY A 98 17.88 -8.47 11.66
N ASP A 99 17.07 -9.44 11.24
CA ASP A 99 16.34 -9.40 9.96
C ASP A 99 15.10 -8.51 10.03
N VAL A 100 15.28 -7.24 10.37
CA VAL A 100 14.26 -6.19 10.27
C VAL A 100 14.51 -5.38 9.00
N ASN A 101 13.47 -5.21 8.19
CA ASN A 101 13.56 -4.55 6.90
C ASN A 101 12.43 -3.54 6.76
N VAL A 102 12.75 -2.40 6.14
CA VAL A 102 11.79 -1.43 5.64
C VAL A 102 11.81 -1.46 4.12
N PHE A 103 10.64 -1.50 3.50
CA PHE A 103 10.44 -1.75 2.08
C PHE A 103 9.79 -0.54 1.42
N VAL A 104 10.29 -0.18 0.25
CA VAL A 104 9.68 0.80 -0.66
C VAL A 104 9.66 0.25 -2.07
N ARG A 105 8.80 0.81 -2.93
CA ARG A 105 8.52 0.26 -4.27
C ARG A 105 8.18 -1.22 -4.23
N ALA A 106 7.48 -1.63 -3.18
CA ALA A 106 7.25 -3.02 -2.85
C ALA A 106 5.99 -3.55 -3.55
N GLY A 107 5.96 -4.85 -3.88
CA GLY A 107 4.79 -5.50 -4.47
C GLY A 107 4.22 -6.56 -3.55
N ARG A 108 2.90 -6.51 -3.30
CA ARG A 108 2.19 -7.51 -2.49
C ARG A 108 1.52 -8.55 -3.38
N ASN A 109 2.02 -9.78 -3.37
CA ASN A 109 1.27 -10.91 -3.93
C ASN A 109 0.18 -11.31 -2.92
N GLU A 110 -1.08 -10.99 -3.21
CA GLU A 110 -2.25 -11.25 -2.35
C GLU A 110 -2.45 -12.73 -2.00
N ILE A 111 -1.88 -13.65 -2.78
CA ILE A 111 -1.97 -15.10 -2.56
C ILE A 111 -0.84 -15.58 -1.64
N ALA A 112 0.28 -14.86 -1.60
CA ALA A 112 1.34 -15.14 -0.65
C ALA A 112 0.89 -14.66 0.74
N PRO A 113 0.96 -15.50 1.79
CA PRO A 113 0.51 -15.10 3.12
C PRO A 113 1.46 -14.10 3.80
N PHE A 114 2.75 -14.06 3.43
CA PHE A 114 3.78 -13.19 4.02
C PHE A 114 4.74 -12.62 2.96
N PRO A 115 4.23 -11.87 1.97
CA PRO A 115 4.97 -11.49 0.77
C PRO A 115 6.20 -10.63 1.04
N PHE A 116 6.26 -9.84 2.11
CA PHE A 116 7.42 -8.99 2.38
C PHE A 116 8.49 -9.69 3.21
N TYR A 117 8.24 -10.93 3.58
CA TYR A 117 8.99 -11.54 4.64
C TYR A 117 9.35 -13.01 4.41
N GLU A 118 8.72 -13.65 3.43
CA GLU A 118 9.11 -14.96 2.95
C GLU A 118 10.57 -14.98 2.50
N TRP A 119 11.30 -16.04 2.88
CA TRP A 119 12.68 -16.24 2.44
C TRP A 119 12.65 -16.78 1.01
N ASP A 120 13.41 -16.18 0.10
CA ASP A 120 13.41 -16.59 -1.32
C ASP A 120 14.15 -17.92 -1.57
N TRP A 121 15.08 -18.33 -0.70
CA TRP A 121 15.88 -19.56 -0.83
C TRP A 121 16.77 -19.63 -2.10
N TYR A 122 17.14 -18.49 -2.67
CA TYR A 122 17.88 -18.41 -3.94
C TYR A 122 19.24 -19.13 -3.90
N GLU A 123 20.12 -18.77 -2.97
CA GLU A 123 21.44 -19.40 -2.78
C GLU A 123 21.30 -20.88 -2.38
N GLU A 124 20.34 -21.20 -1.50
CA GLU A 124 20.10 -22.57 -1.04
C GLU A 124 19.65 -23.49 -2.18
N LYS A 125 19.04 -22.93 -3.23
CA LYS A 125 18.66 -23.63 -4.45
C LYS A 125 19.71 -23.54 -5.57
N GLY A 126 20.90 -23.01 -5.27
CA GLY A 126 22.08 -23.05 -6.14
C GLY A 126 22.38 -21.75 -6.90
N GLY A 127 21.67 -20.66 -6.62
CA GLY A 127 21.95 -19.34 -7.18
C GLY A 127 23.31 -18.79 -6.76
N THR A 128 23.96 -18.04 -7.65
CA THR A 128 25.33 -17.53 -7.44
C THR A 128 25.51 -16.03 -7.74
N ASN A 129 24.59 -15.43 -8.48
CA ASN A 129 24.68 -14.03 -8.93
C ASN A 129 23.99 -13.03 -7.98
N GLY A 130 23.69 -13.46 -6.77
CA GLY A 130 23.01 -12.66 -5.76
C GLY A 130 22.92 -13.41 -4.45
N LYS A 131 21.97 -13.02 -3.60
CA LYS A 131 21.86 -13.47 -2.22
C LYS A 131 20.43 -13.80 -1.88
N SER A 132 20.27 -14.83 -1.05
CA SER A 132 18.98 -15.12 -0.44
C SER A 132 18.61 -14.02 0.53
N SER A 133 17.32 -13.70 0.59
CA SER A 133 16.84 -12.60 1.42
C SER A 133 15.35 -12.69 1.69
N THR A 134 14.87 -11.89 2.65
CA THR A 134 13.45 -11.71 2.89
C THR A 134 12.77 -10.97 1.74
N GLY A 135 11.55 -11.37 1.42
CA GLY A 135 10.53 -10.52 0.82
C GLY A 135 10.35 -10.57 -0.69
N GLY A 136 9.28 -9.91 -1.11
CA GLY A 136 8.80 -9.71 -2.46
C GLY A 136 9.58 -8.62 -3.19
N PRO A 137 9.14 -8.22 -4.39
CA PRO A 137 9.83 -7.20 -5.18
C PRO A 137 9.92 -5.87 -4.42
N GLY A 138 10.97 -5.09 -4.67
CA GLY A 138 11.19 -3.77 -4.06
C GLY A 138 12.64 -3.50 -3.66
N LEU A 139 12.81 -2.34 -3.01
CA LEU A 139 14.03 -1.91 -2.35
C LEU A 139 13.85 -2.07 -0.83
N LEU A 140 14.86 -2.63 -0.17
CA LEU A 140 14.83 -2.93 1.25
C LEU A 140 15.97 -2.22 1.97
N VAL A 141 15.69 -1.65 3.13
CA VAL A 141 16.69 -1.07 4.04
C VAL A 141 16.70 -1.82 5.35
N SER A 142 17.89 -2.22 5.79
CA SER A 142 18.14 -2.73 7.14
C SER A 142 19.23 -1.93 7.84
N LEU A 143 18.99 -1.62 9.10
CA LEU A 143 20.01 -1.00 9.96
C LEU A 143 20.79 -2.12 10.66
N LEU A 144 22.07 -2.26 10.31
CA LEU A 144 22.97 -3.24 10.93
C LEU A 144 23.80 -2.60 12.04
N THR A 145 24.69 -3.37 12.68
CA THR A 145 25.51 -2.84 13.78
C THR A 145 26.42 -1.69 13.33
N ASP A 146 26.95 -1.77 12.13
CA ASP A 146 27.97 -0.87 11.59
C ASP A 146 27.65 -0.33 10.19
N SER A 147 26.54 -0.75 9.58
CA SER A 147 26.19 -0.33 8.22
C SER A 147 24.68 -0.22 7.98
N VAL A 148 24.31 0.69 7.08
CA VAL A 148 22.98 0.68 6.46
C VAL A 148 23.05 -0.24 5.25
N ARG A 149 22.37 -1.38 5.29
CA ARG A 149 22.27 -2.29 4.14
C ARG A 149 21.10 -1.90 3.28
N ILE A 150 21.36 -1.60 2.01
CA ILE A 150 20.33 -1.37 0.99
C ILE A 150 20.37 -2.54 0.02
N ARG A 151 19.23 -3.22 -0.13
CA ARG A 151 19.06 -4.35 -1.05
C ARG A 151 18.05 -4.00 -2.13
N ILE A 152 18.30 -4.48 -3.33
CA ILE A 152 17.36 -4.39 -4.45
C ILE A 152 17.05 -5.81 -4.89
N LYS A 153 15.76 -6.16 -4.87
CA LYS A 153 15.29 -7.44 -5.40
C LYS A 153 15.45 -7.46 -6.91
N ASN A 154 15.94 -8.58 -7.43
CA ASN A 154 16.24 -8.73 -8.84
C ASN A 154 15.92 -10.13 -9.37
N MET A 155 15.78 -10.22 -10.68
CA MET A 155 15.48 -11.44 -11.41
C MET A 155 16.77 -12.10 -11.89
N GLN A 156 17.00 -13.35 -11.49
CA GLN A 156 18.17 -14.14 -11.82
C GLN A 156 17.76 -15.40 -12.60
N MET A 157 18.59 -15.80 -13.55
CA MET A 157 18.30 -16.94 -14.44
C MET A 157 19.27 -18.12 -14.26
N ASP A 158 20.21 -18.02 -13.31
CA ASP A 158 21.25 -19.01 -13.06
C ASP A 158 20.84 -20.12 -12.08
N SER A 159 19.70 -19.99 -11.40
CA SER A 159 19.12 -21.04 -10.56
C SER A 159 17.88 -21.64 -11.23
N GLU A 160 17.81 -22.97 -11.23
CA GLU A 160 16.72 -23.73 -11.89
C GLU A 160 15.41 -23.70 -11.10
N ASN A 161 15.46 -23.44 -9.78
CA ASN A 161 14.32 -23.61 -8.86
C ASN A 161 13.95 -22.34 -8.09
N GLU A 162 14.72 -21.28 -8.25
CA GLU A 162 14.44 -19.96 -7.69
C GLU A 162 15.11 -18.88 -8.52
N GLN A 163 14.33 -17.91 -8.95
CA GLN A 163 14.79 -16.86 -9.84
C GLN A 163 14.72 -15.49 -9.18
N ILE A 164 14.14 -15.39 -7.98
CA ILE A 164 14.09 -14.15 -7.22
C ILE A 164 15.28 -14.12 -6.27
N SER A 165 16.08 -13.08 -6.38
CA SER A 165 17.27 -12.85 -5.55
C SER A 165 17.29 -11.40 -5.06
N SER A 166 18.24 -11.09 -4.18
CA SER A 166 18.68 -9.71 -3.95
C SER A 166 20.16 -9.51 -4.24
N VAL A 167 20.52 -8.29 -4.57
CA VAL A 167 21.89 -7.77 -4.46
C VAL A 167 21.88 -6.59 -3.49
N TYR A 168 23.00 -6.30 -2.85
CA TYR A 168 23.05 -5.25 -1.84
C TYR A 168 24.37 -4.49 -1.82
N HIS A 169 24.32 -3.32 -1.20
CA HIS A 169 25.48 -2.56 -0.79
C HIS A 169 25.32 -2.15 0.69
N ASP A 170 26.44 -2.17 1.42
CA ASP A 170 26.51 -1.76 2.82
C ASP A 170 27.16 -0.38 2.91
N PHE A 171 26.39 0.62 3.33
CA PHE A 171 26.85 2.00 3.49
C PHE A 171 27.32 2.25 4.91
N PRO A 172 28.25 3.20 5.12
CA PRO A 172 28.59 3.68 6.45
C PRO A 172 27.35 4.15 7.20
N MET A 173 27.28 3.81 8.49
CA MET A 173 26.21 4.27 9.36
C MET A 173 26.43 5.74 9.79
N PRO A 174 25.38 6.56 9.90
CA PRO A 174 25.46 7.88 10.52
C PRO A 174 26.06 7.84 11.93
N GLU A 175 26.80 8.88 12.32
CA GLU A 175 27.37 8.98 13.69
C GLU A 175 26.27 9.00 14.77
N THR A 176 25.07 9.46 14.39
CA THR A 176 23.90 9.53 15.26
C THR A 176 23.21 8.19 15.50
N TYR A 177 23.57 7.15 14.76
CA TYR A 177 22.90 5.85 14.86
C TYR A 177 23.20 5.15 16.18
N ASN A 178 22.14 4.64 16.79
CA ASN A 178 22.24 3.64 17.84
C ASN A 178 21.04 2.72 17.75
N TYR A 179 21.26 1.44 17.44
CA TYR A 179 20.18 0.48 17.25
C TYR A 179 19.25 0.32 18.47
N LYS A 180 19.73 0.67 19.67
CA LYS A 180 18.95 0.63 20.91
C LYS A 180 18.09 1.88 21.16
N GLU A 181 18.29 2.92 20.35
CA GLU A 181 17.46 4.13 20.33
C GLU A 181 16.55 4.09 19.09
N PHE A 182 15.55 4.97 19.05
CA PHE A 182 14.76 5.18 17.85
C PHE A 182 15.60 5.90 16.78
N ASN A 183 15.67 5.30 15.60
CA ASN A 183 16.34 5.86 14.43
C ASN A 183 15.33 6.09 13.32
N ASN A 184 15.31 7.29 12.77
CA ASN A 184 14.41 7.62 11.67
C ASN A 184 14.95 7.03 10.36
N ILE A 185 14.12 6.27 9.66
CA ILE A 185 14.38 5.84 8.28
C ILE A 185 13.38 6.58 7.41
N LYS A 186 13.86 7.28 6.38
CA LYS A 186 13.01 8.08 5.49
C LYS A 186 13.35 7.85 4.02
N PHE A 187 12.32 7.80 3.20
CA PHE A 187 12.36 7.67 1.76
C PHE A 187 11.62 8.83 1.13
N VAL A 188 12.24 9.45 0.12
CA VAL A 188 11.59 10.42 -0.76
C VAL A 188 11.66 9.86 -2.17
N ASP A 189 10.51 9.57 -2.76
CA ASP A 189 10.39 8.92 -4.06
C ASP A 189 9.64 9.85 -5.02
N ASP A 190 10.32 10.29 -6.07
CA ASP A 190 9.75 11.25 -7.04
C ASP A 190 9.08 10.58 -8.25
N GLY A 191 9.10 9.24 -8.34
CA GLY A 191 8.64 8.52 -9.52
C GLY A 191 9.74 7.72 -10.19
N GLU A 192 10.94 8.29 -10.30
CA GLU A 192 12.08 7.72 -11.01
C GLU A 192 13.37 7.73 -10.17
N LYS A 193 13.38 8.43 -9.02
CA LYS A 193 14.49 8.47 -8.08
C LYS A 193 13.97 8.33 -6.65
N ILE A 194 14.67 7.50 -5.87
CA ILE A 194 14.48 7.38 -4.42
C ILE A 194 15.68 8.00 -3.72
N GLU A 195 15.43 8.85 -2.73
CA GLU A 195 16.42 9.33 -1.77
C GLU A 195 16.19 8.63 -0.42
N ILE A 196 17.26 8.09 0.17
CA ILE A 196 17.20 7.23 1.35
C ILE A 196 17.99 7.90 2.47
N PHE A 197 17.32 8.16 3.58
CA PHE A 197 17.89 8.84 4.74
C PHE A 197 17.81 7.97 5.98
N VAL A 198 18.83 8.09 6.84
CA VAL A 198 18.82 7.57 8.22
C VAL A 198 19.19 8.73 9.14
N ASN A 199 18.37 9.00 10.15
CA ASN A 199 18.55 10.12 11.09
C ASN A 199 18.78 11.48 10.39
N ASN A 200 18.03 11.74 9.32
CA ASN A 200 18.14 12.92 8.44
C ASN A 200 19.46 13.06 7.64
N GLU A 201 20.39 12.11 7.73
CA GLU A 201 21.55 12.05 6.87
C GLU A 201 21.23 11.28 5.59
N LEU A 202 21.58 11.83 4.43
CA LEU A 202 21.42 11.14 3.15
C LEU A 202 22.43 9.99 3.08
N ILE A 203 21.92 8.77 2.91
CA ILE A 203 22.73 7.56 2.79
C ILE A 203 23.02 7.27 1.32
N ALA A 204 21.97 7.26 0.51
CA ALA A 204 22.03 6.83 -0.88
C ALA A 204 20.89 7.41 -1.70
N THR A 205 21.07 7.36 -3.02
CA THR A 205 20.00 7.58 -3.99
C THR A 205 19.89 6.41 -4.96
N CYS A 206 18.70 6.05 -5.41
CA CYS A 206 18.48 5.03 -6.42
C CYS A 206 17.74 5.62 -7.62
N ASP A 207 18.40 5.74 -8.77
CA ASP A 207 17.73 6.09 -10.03
C ASP A 207 17.12 4.83 -10.65
N MET A 208 15.90 4.93 -11.16
CA MET A 208 15.07 3.83 -11.64
C MET A 208 14.59 4.12 -13.05
N SER A 209 14.67 3.14 -13.96
CA SER A 209 14.23 3.29 -15.34
C SER A 209 13.94 1.94 -15.99
N ASP A 210 13.63 1.95 -17.29
CA ASP A 210 13.31 0.74 -18.08
C ASP A 210 12.11 -0.03 -17.51
N LYS A 211 10.92 0.58 -17.58
CA LYS A 211 9.67 -0.07 -17.15
C LYS A 211 9.40 -1.32 -17.99
N GLY A 212 9.08 -2.43 -17.34
CA GLY A 212 8.74 -3.68 -18.02
C GLY A 212 8.29 -4.79 -17.07
N ARG A 213 7.86 -5.91 -17.65
CA ARG A 213 7.41 -7.11 -16.92
C ARG A 213 8.40 -8.25 -17.14
N TYR A 214 8.45 -9.19 -16.18
CA TYR A 214 9.15 -10.46 -16.35
C TYR A 214 8.16 -11.56 -16.71
N GLU A 215 8.46 -12.35 -17.75
CA GLU A 215 7.58 -13.42 -18.22
C GLU A 215 7.32 -14.49 -17.14
N VAL A 216 8.30 -14.72 -16.25
CA VAL A 216 8.22 -15.65 -15.13
C VAL A 216 7.08 -15.30 -14.18
N ASP A 217 6.80 -14.01 -13.98
CA ASP A 217 5.75 -13.55 -13.08
C ASP A 217 4.33 -13.80 -13.66
N ALA A 218 4.21 -14.18 -14.93
CA ALA A 218 2.93 -14.63 -15.51
C ALA A 218 2.60 -16.11 -15.18
N ALA A 219 3.53 -16.85 -14.56
CA ALA A 219 3.32 -18.23 -14.14
C ALA A 219 2.50 -18.30 -12.83
N HIS A 220 1.79 -19.41 -12.60
CA HIS A 220 0.75 -19.52 -11.55
C HIS A 220 1.31 -19.56 -10.12
N PRO A 221 0.77 -18.76 -9.16
CA PRO A 221 -0.20 -17.70 -9.38
C PRO A 221 0.46 -16.46 -10.02
N PRO A 222 -0.15 -15.88 -11.07
CA PRO A 222 0.45 -14.74 -11.75
C PRO A 222 0.51 -13.53 -10.82
N VAL A 223 1.62 -12.81 -10.90
CA VAL A 223 1.85 -11.53 -10.24
C VAL A 223 2.02 -10.49 -11.35
N ASP A 224 1.03 -9.62 -11.53
CA ASP A 224 1.04 -8.62 -12.61
C ASP A 224 1.59 -7.28 -12.11
N PHE A 225 2.89 -7.24 -11.84
CA PHE A 225 3.59 -5.98 -11.57
C PHE A 225 4.37 -5.53 -12.79
N GLU A 226 4.29 -4.24 -13.10
CA GLU A 226 5.29 -3.56 -13.90
C GLU A 226 6.44 -3.13 -13.01
N TYR A 227 7.67 -3.33 -13.46
CA TYR A 227 8.88 -3.02 -12.69
C TYR A 227 9.75 -2.01 -13.42
N PHE A 228 10.46 -1.17 -12.68
CA PHE A 228 11.70 -0.60 -13.16
C PHE A 228 12.77 -1.68 -13.15
N LYS A 229 13.22 -2.08 -14.34
CA LYS A 229 14.21 -3.13 -14.52
C LYS A 229 15.64 -2.60 -14.39
N LYS A 230 15.85 -1.32 -14.69
CA LYS A 230 17.12 -0.66 -14.46
C LYS A 230 17.11 0.08 -13.13
N ALA A 231 18.09 -0.20 -12.29
CA ALA A 231 18.30 0.51 -11.02
C ALA A 231 19.78 0.88 -10.87
N VAL A 232 20.06 2.14 -10.50
CA VAL A 232 21.41 2.66 -10.28
C VAL A 232 21.47 3.25 -8.87
N LEU A 233 22.11 2.53 -7.95
CA LEU A 233 22.31 2.96 -6.58
C LEU A 233 23.60 3.76 -6.48
N LYS A 234 23.52 4.94 -5.87
CA LYS A 234 24.62 5.86 -5.63
C LYS A 234 24.76 6.17 -4.16
N ASP A 235 25.98 6.40 -3.72
CA ASP A 235 26.24 6.96 -2.39
C ASP A 235 25.80 8.43 -2.28
N SER A 236 25.94 9.01 -1.10
CA SER A 236 25.57 10.41 -0.81
C SER A 236 26.42 11.45 -1.55
N GLU A 237 27.58 11.07 -2.09
CA GLU A 237 28.42 11.92 -2.95
C GLU A 237 28.03 11.82 -4.43
N GLY A 238 27.17 10.84 -4.80
CA GLY A 238 26.70 10.59 -6.15
C GLY A 238 27.54 9.56 -6.93
N ASN A 239 28.46 8.85 -6.29
CA ASN A 239 29.23 7.78 -6.92
C ASN A 239 28.35 6.53 -7.07
N VAL A 240 28.38 5.89 -8.24
CA VAL A 240 27.64 4.63 -8.48
C VAL A 240 28.31 3.49 -7.71
N VAL A 241 27.54 2.81 -6.86
CA VAL A 241 28.02 1.67 -6.06
C VAL A 241 27.38 0.34 -6.47
N LEU A 242 26.22 0.38 -7.14
CA LEU A 242 25.52 -0.79 -7.67
C LEU A 242 24.69 -0.37 -8.89
N GLU A 243 24.73 -1.16 -9.96
CA GLU A 243 23.89 -0.97 -11.16
C GLU A 243 23.32 -2.33 -11.57
N LEU A 244 22.03 -2.33 -11.91
CA LEU A 244 21.26 -3.51 -12.30
C LEU A 244 20.45 -3.21 -13.56
N ASP A 245 20.29 -4.21 -14.41
CA ASP A 245 19.40 -4.25 -15.58
C ASP A 245 18.29 -5.32 -15.45
N ASN A 246 18.21 -5.93 -14.28
CA ASN A 246 17.28 -7.00 -13.92
C ASN A 246 16.56 -6.74 -12.58
N ALA A 247 16.44 -5.48 -12.16
CA ALA A 247 15.77 -5.10 -10.92
C ALA A 247 14.26 -5.42 -10.96
N ARG A 248 13.68 -5.60 -9.77
CA ARG A 248 12.25 -5.81 -9.53
C ARG A 248 11.73 -4.75 -8.57
N LEU A 249 11.84 -3.47 -8.96
CA LEU A 249 11.27 -2.34 -8.22
C LEU A 249 9.90 -2.02 -8.83
N VAL A 250 8.81 -2.11 -8.07
CA VAL A 250 7.45 -1.96 -8.62
C VAL A 250 7.22 -0.52 -9.11
N ALA A 251 6.92 -0.36 -10.40
CA ALA A 251 6.87 0.93 -11.07
C ALA A 251 5.58 1.73 -10.80
N GLU A 252 4.45 1.04 -10.66
CA GLU A 252 3.12 1.62 -10.46
C GLU A 252 2.38 0.84 -9.38
N GLU A 253 1.47 1.51 -8.65
CA GLU A 253 0.67 0.89 -7.59
C GLU A 253 1.54 0.11 -6.58
N CYS A 254 2.67 0.70 -6.21
CA CYS A 254 3.59 0.08 -5.29
C CYS A 254 3.10 0.19 -3.84
N ARG A 255 3.74 -0.50 -2.91
CA ARG A 255 3.47 -0.40 -1.48
C ARG A 255 4.74 -0.04 -0.73
N VAL A 256 4.54 0.46 0.48
CA VAL A 256 5.58 0.51 1.51
C VAL A 256 5.27 -0.55 2.56
N ALA A 257 6.30 -1.09 3.19
CA ALA A 257 6.14 -2.12 4.21
C ALA A 257 7.27 -2.08 5.23
N PHE A 258 7.09 -2.74 6.36
CA PHE A 258 8.15 -3.03 7.31
C PHE A 258 7.85 -4.34 8.05
N GLY A 259 8.88 -5.07 8.45
CA GLY A 259 8.71 -6.37 9.12
C GLY A 259 10.02 -6.94 9.62
N GLY A 260 9.96 -7.93 10.51
CA GLY A 260 11.14 -8.41 11.23
C GLY A 260 11.10 -9.89 11.62
N ARG A 261 12.27 -10.59 11.55
CA ARG A 261 12.44 -11.98 12.04
C ARG A 261 13.03 -12.05 13.41
N SER A 262 12.36 -12.87 14.23
CA SER A 262 12.89 -13.53 15.42
C SER A 262 13.14 -12.61 16.61
N HIS A 263 13.66 -11.41 16.37
CA HIS A 263 13.99 -10.44 17.41
C HIS A 263 12.93 -9.34 17.51
N PRO A 264 12.61 -8.88 18.73
CA PRO A 264 11.76 -7.71 18.92
C PRO A 264 12.32 -6.48 18.24
N PHE A 265 11.42 -5.72 17.63
CA PHE A 265 11.69 -4.37 17.16
C PHE A 265 10.52 -3.47 17.53
N TYR A 266 10.77 -2.17 17.52
CA TYR A 266 9.85 -1.17 18.01
C TYR A 266 9.71 -0.09 16.96
N VAL A 267 8.48 0.30 16.69
CA VAL A 267 8.13 1.24 15.64
C VAL A 267 7.35 2.40 16.25
N ASP A 268 7.68 3.60 15.80
CA ASP A 268 6.98 4.83 16.16
C ASP A 268 6.99 5.81 14.98
N ASN A 269 6.20 6.88 15.08
CA ASN A 269 6.13 8.00 14.12
C ASN A 269 6.05 7.53 12.66
N VAL A 270 5.13 6.61 12.38
CA VAL A 270 4.93 6.09 11.03
C VAL A 270 4.20 7.16 10.23
N ALA A 271 4.87 7.68 9.21
CA ALA A 271 4.36 8.79 8.43
C ALA A 271 4.49 8.52 6.94
N MET A 272 3.44 8.87 6.20
CA MET A 272 3.39 8.69 4.76
C MET A 272 2.65 9.86 4.11
N SER A 273 3.16 10.36 2.99
CA SER A 273 2.56 11.46 2.24
C SER A 273 2.61 11.15 0.74
N TYR A 274 1.46 11.20 0.06
CA TYR A 274 1.35 10.91 -1.38
C TYR A 274 0.15 11.63 -2.00
N GLU A 275 0.17 11.78 -3.33
CA GLU A 275 -0.97 12.32 -4.06
C GLU A 275 -2.05 11.25 -4.27
N VAL A 276 -3.29 11.63 -3.97
CA VAL A 276 -4.48 10.81 -4.22
C VAL A 276 -5.32 11.49 -5.28
N GLU A 277 -5.65 10.76 -6.35
CA GLU A 277 -6.62 11.21 -7.34
C GLU A 277 -8.02 11.28 -6.70
N ASP A 278 -8.69 12.41 -6.87
CA ASP A 278 -10.07 12.56 -6.39
C ASP A 278 -10.99 11.76 -7.31
N THR A 279 -11.45 10.59 -6.86
CA THR A 279 -12.45 9.81 -7.59
C THR A 279 -13.75 10.61 -7.58
N PRO A 280 -14.29 11.06 -8.73
CA PRO A 280 -15.52 11.83 -8.75
C PRO A 280 -16.64 11.00 -8.11
N ALA A 281 -17.41 11.64 -7.23
CA ALA A 281 -18.61 11.04 -6.67
C ALA A 281 -19.49 10.50 -7.82
N PRO A 282 -20.14 9.32 -7.67
CA PRO A 282 -21.05 8.81 -8.67
C PRO A 282 -22.07 9.91 -9.00
N THR A 283 -22.17 10.26 -10.28
CA THR A 283 -23.11 11.28 -10.73
C THR A 283 -24.51 10.75 -10.45
N ASP A 284 -25.28 11.45 -9.61
CA ASP A 284 -26.70 11.15 -9.39
C ASP A 284 -27.38 11.09 -10.77
N THR A 285 -27.72 9.89 -11.21
CA THR A 285 -28.56 9.71 -12.39
C THR A 285 -29.93 10.25 -12.01
N PRO A 286 -30.51 11.21 -12.74
CA PRO A 286 -31.78 11.80 -12.36
C PRO A 286 -32.83 10.69 -12.23
N GLU A 287 -33.47 10.66 -11.06
CA GLU A 287 -34.59 9.77 -10.74
C GLU A 287 -35.66 9.90 -11.83
N PRO A 288 -36.13 8.79 -12.43
CA PRO A 288 -37.17 8.86 -13.44
C PRO A 288 -38.42 9.52 -12.84
N ALA A 289 -38.92 10.54 -13.52
CA ALA A 289 -40.10 11.28 -13.10
C ALA A 289 -41.29 10.32 -12.83
N PRO A 290 -42.09 10.55 -11.77
CA PRO A 290 -43.19 9.66 -11.42
C PRO A 290 -44.21 9.62 -12.56
N THR A 291 -44.43 8.43 -13.11
CA THR A 291 -45.51 8.16 -14.06
C THR A 291 -46.81 8.03 -13.28
N ASP A 292 -47.75 8.97 -13.49
CA ASP A 292 -49.12 8.89 -12.97
C ASP A 292 -49.75 7.55 -13.40
N THR A 293 -49.95 6.65 -12.44
CA THR A 293 -50.69 5.41 -12.63
C THR A 293 -52.14 5.66 -12.21
N GLU A 294 -53.05 5.63 -13.17
CA GLU A 294 -54.50 5.70 -12.92
C GLU A 294 -54.93 4.59 -11.94
N ALA A 295 -55.81 4.98 -11.01
CA ALA A 295 -56.35 4.10 -9.99
C ALA A 295 -57.11 2.89 -10.58
N PRO A 296 -56.98 1.68 -10.02
CA PRO A 296 -57.72 0.51 -10.50
C PRO A 296 -59.21 0.63 -10.16
N LYS A 297 -60.07 0.40 -11.16
CA LYS A 297 -61.50 0.11 -10.95
C LYS A 297 -61.65 -1.27 -10.29
N GLU A 298 -62.50 -1.34 -9.26
CA GLU A 298 -63.01 -2.58 -8.69
C GLU A 298 -63.74 -3.42 -9.75
N THR A 299 -63.49 -4.73 -9.77
CA THR A 299 -64.54 -5.74 -9.97
C THR A 299 -64.12 -7.04 -9.28
N GLU A 300 -65.02 -7.58 -8.47
CA GLU A 300 -64.91 -8.85 -7.76
C GLU A 300 -65.07 -10.07 -8.70
N ASP A 301 -64.42 -11.15 -8.26
CA ASP A 301 -64.90 -12.53 -8.14
C ASP A 301 -64.46 -13.63 -9.14
N ASN A 302 -63.92 -14.66 -8.48
CA ASN A 302 -63.91 -16.12 -8.71
C ASN A 302 -63.08 -16.81 -9.82
N SER A 303 -62.22 -17.74 -9.33
CA SER A 303 -62.19 -19.18 -9.69
C SER A 303 -60.80 -19.76 -10.04
N GLU A 304 -60.40 -20.75 -9.23
CA GLU A 304 -59.60 -21.97 -9.52
C GLU A 304 -58.12 -21.89 -9.99
N THR A 305 -57.24 -22.44 -9.14
CA THR A 305 -55.96 -23.12 -9.49
C THR A 305 -56.24 -24.58 -9.95
N PRO A 306 -55.30 -25.34 -10.57
CA PRO A 306 -53.88 -25.07 -10.89
C PRO A 306 -53.42 -25.51 -12.32
N ASP A 307 -52.16 -25.17 -12.67
CA ASP A 307 -51.14 -26.00 -13.36
C ASP A 307 -50.35 -25.35 -14.52
N GLU A 308 -49.03 -25.51 -14.36
CA GLU A 308 -47.90 -25.63 -15.29
C GLU A 308 -47.48 -24.54 -16.31
N ASP A 309 -46.16 -24.32 -16.26
CA ASP A 309 -45.24 -23.74 -17.25
C ASP A 309 -45.25 -22.23 -17.56
N GLY A 310 -44.20 -21.54 -17.11
CA GLY A 310 -43.84 -20.23 -17.66
C GLY A 310 -42.79 -19.42 -16.89
N LYS A 311 -41.53 -19.48 -17.35
CA LYS A 311 -40.53 -18.38 -17.38
C LYS A 311 -40.64 -17.28 -16.29
N LYS A 312 -39.78 -17.34 -15.27
CA LYS A 312 -39.53 -16.18 -14.39
C LYS A 312 -38.49 -15.26 -15.00
N ALA A 313 -38.95 -14.18 -15.62
CA ALA A 313 -38.17 -12.96 -15.84
C ALA A 313 -38.80 -11.84 -15.01
N GLY A 314 -37.97 -11.10 -14.25
CA GLY A 314 -38.34 -9.76 -13.78
C GLY A 314 -38.41 -9.51 -12.27
N TRP A 315 -37.46 -9.98 -11.45
CA TRP A 315 -37.27 -9.48 -10.06
C TRP A 315 -35.93 -8.77 -9.82
N ILE A 316 -35.11 -8.64 -10.88
CA ILE A 316 -33.74 -8.14 -10.84
C ILE A 316 -33.64 -6.61 -10.57
N PRO A 317 -34.56 -5.71 -10.98
CA PRO A 317 -34.29 -4.28 -10.83
C PRO A 317 -34.38 -3.77 -9.38
N PHE A 318 -35.21 -4.36 -8.52
CA PHE A 318 -35.37 -3.88 -7.13
C PHE A 318 -34.21 -4.28 -6.20
N VAL A 319 -33.59 -5.44 -6.44
CA VAL A 319 -32.42 -5.90 -5.65
C VAL A 319 -31.19 -5.06 -5.98
N VAL A 320 -31.00 -4.72 -7.26
CA VAL A 320 -29.85 -3.89 -7.70
C VAL A 320 -29.95 -2.47 -7.13
N VAL A 321 -31.14 -1.85 -7.12
CA VAL A 321 -31.34 -0.51 -6.55
C VAL A 321 -31.09 -0.49 -5.03
N GLY A 322 -31.53 -1.53 -4.31
CA GLY A 322 -31.27 -1.65 -2.87
C GLY A 322 -29.77 -1.77 -2.53
N VAL A 323 -29.02 -2.58 -3.28
CA VAL A 323 -27.57 -2.76 -3.06
C VAL A 323 -26.80 -1.47 -3.37
N VAL A 324 -27.15 -0.75 -4.43
CA VAL A 324 -26.50 0.52 -4.79
C VAL A 324 -26.74 1.60 -3.74
N LEU A 325 -27.95 1.70 -3.19
CA LEU A 325 -28.26 2.65 -2.12
C LEU A 325 -27.50 2.35 -0.83
N VAL A 326 -27.35 1.07 -0.47
CA VAL A 326 -26.57 0.67 0.71
C VAL A 326 -25.09 1.02 0.52
N LEU A 327 -24.50 0.72 -0.65
CA LEU A 327 -23.12 1.08 -0.95
C LEU A 327 -22.90 2.59 -0.96
N ALA A 328 -23.81 3.36 -1.54
CA ALA A 328 -23.75 4.83 -1.53
C ALA A 328 -23.83 5.39 -0.10
N CYS A 329 -24.73 4.88 0.74
CA CYS A 329 -24.82 5.28 2.15
C CYS A 329 -23.54 4.94 2.94
N VAL A 330 -22.92 3.78 2.68
CA VAL A 330 -21.65 3.38 3.31
C VAL A 330 -20.53 4.33 2.89
N VAL A 331 -20.41 4.63 1.59
CA VAL A 331 -19.38 5.56 1.08
C VAL A 331 -19.59 6.98 1.62
N ILE A 332 -20.83 7.48 1.68
CA ILE A 332 -21.14 8.79 2.26
C ILE A 332 -20.82 8.80 3.76
N ALA A 333 -21.14 7.74 4.50
CA ALA A 333 -20.80 7.64 5.92
C ALA A 333 -19.28 7.66 6.15
N ILE A 334 -18.50 6.97 5.30
CA ILE A 334 -17.03 6.98 5.34
C ILE A 334 -16.49 8.39 5.09
N ILE A 335 -17.00 9.09 4.06
CA ILE A 335 -16.55 10.44 3.69
C ILE A 335 -16.90 11.48 4.76
N VAL A 336 -18.14 11.45 5.27
CA VAL A 336 -18.60 12.39 6.30
C VAL A 336 -17.85 12.17 7.61
N ARG A 337 -17.59 10.91 7.98
CA ARG A 337 -16.84 10.60 9.20
C ARG A 337 -15.36 11.01 9.07
N ARG A 338 -14.72 10.79 7.92
CA ARG A 338 -13.35 11.25 7.64
C ARG A 338 -13.18 12.78 7.68
N ARG A 339 -14.22 13.55 7.33
CA ARG A 339 -14.20 15.02 7.46
C ARG A 339 -14.43 15.53 8.88
N ALA A 340 -15.02 14.71 9.76
CA ALA A 340 -15.34 15.09 11.14
C ALA A 340 -14.17 14.88 12.12
N VAL A 341 -13.11 14.16 11.70
CA VAL A 341 -11.90 13.90 12.51
C VAL A 341 -10.78 14.93 12.21
N LYS A 342 -11.13 16.10 11.64
CA LYS A 342 -10.22 17.24 11.50
C LYS A 342 -10.15 18.07 12.78
#